data_AF-A0A7R9WWW7-F1
#
_entry.id   AF-A0A7R9WWW7-F1
#
_cell.length_a   1.000
_cell.length_b   1.000
_cell.length_c   1.000
_cell.angle_alpha   90.00
_cell.angle_beta   90.00
_cell.angle_gamma   90.00
#
_symmetry.space_group_name_H-M   'P 1'
#
loop_
_entity.id
_entity.type
_entity.pdbx_description
1 polymer ?
#
loop_
_entity_poly.entity_id
_entity_poly.type
_entity_poly.pdbx_seq_one_letter_code
_entity_poly.pdbx_strand_id
1 'polypeptide(L)'
;PPGVKVPVSPGDILAVTTKSIDGVPFVVASFHGDTNGLATKPVTKAIVDALSSDDNHLKSHSLIFGLDANTYEKAIPDKQQGVMDFGKSYVTQGLTSCWGDVPDAKNYTTYNARTYLQPQLNKACKSTEKREKGDVNPKDFILFPKQDFKVVHTWKDNTGSKKYTEDMAFPTLEFPSDHGILATVLEPKA
;
A
#
# COMPACT_ATOMS: atom_id res chain seq x y z
N PRO A 1 -9.54 -4.64 18.98
CA PRO A 1 -9.82 -4.82 20.42
C PRO A 1 -8.54 -5.25 21.15
N PRO A 2 -8.35 -4.88 22.42
CA PRO A 2 -7.25 -5.40 23.23
C PRO A 2 -7.24 -6.94 23.18
N GLY A 3 -6.08 -7.55 22.90
CA GLY A 3 -5.91 -9.01 22.87
C GLY A 3 -6.20 -9.71 21.54
N VAL A 4 -6.60 -9.00 20.48
CA VAL A 4 -6.68 -9.60 19.14
C VAL A 4 -5.26 -9.77 18.59
N LYS A 5 -4.88 -11.02 18.30
CA LYS A 5 -3.61 -11.34 17.64
C LYS A 5 -3.66 -10.81 16.20
N VAL A 6 -3.07 -9.66 15.97
CA VAL A 6 -2.88 -9.12 14.62
C VAL A 6 -1.91 -10.07 13.90
N PRO A 7 -2.24 -10.60 12.70
CA PRO A 7 -1.44 -11.62 12.03
C PRO A 7 -0.21 -11.01 11.36
N VAL A 8 0.72 -10.48 12.17
CA VAL A 8 2.00 -9.92 11.73
C VAL A 8 3.10 -10.91 12.08
N SER A 9 3.97 -11.19 11.10
CA SER A 9 5.12 -12.07 11.22
C SER A 9 6.43 -11.28 11.21
N PRO A 10 7.53 -11.84 11.75
CA PRO A 10 8.86 -11.27 11.53
C PRO A 10 9.14 -11.12 10.03
N GLY A 11 9.50 -9.91 9.60
CA GLY A 11 9.75 -9.58 8.20
C GLY A 11 8.64 -8.79 7.50
N ASP A 12 7.42 -8.76 8.05
CA ASP A 12 6.30 -8.03 7.43
C ASP A 12 6.48 -6.50 7.52
N ILE A 13 7.22 -6.02 8.53
CA ILE A 13 7.50 -4.60 8.77
C ILE A 13 9.01 -4.36 8.71
N LEU A 14 9.41 -3.32 7.98
CA LEU A 14 10.72 -2.70 8.09
C LEU A 14 10.52 -1.22 8.42
N ALA A 15 11.29 -0.68 9.36
CA ALA A 15 11.31 0.74 9.66
C ALA A 15 12.75 1.18 9.94
N VAL A 16 13.20 2.22 9.24
CA VAL A 16 14.56 2.75 9.38
C VAL A 16 14.51 4.26 9.56
N THR A 17 15.42 4.78 10.39
CA THR A 17 15.64 6.22 10.49
C THR A 17 16.64 6.67 9.43
N THR A 18 16.40 7.83 8.84
CA THR A 18 17.30 8.45 7.87
C THR A 18 17.17 9.97 7.91
N LYS A 19 17.95 10.67 7.10
CA LYS A 19 17.86 12.12 6.92
C LYS A 19 17.85 12.47 5.43
N SER A 20 17.17 13.55 5.07
CA SER A 20 17.35 14.16 3.75
C SER A 20 18.74 14.77 3.60
N ILE A 21 19.06 15.22 2.40
CA ILE A 21 20.29 15.98 2.13
C ILE A 21 20.38 17.28 2.94
N ASP A 22 19.24 17.87 3.30
CA ASP A 22 19.14 19.08 4.14
C ASP A 22 19.13 18.75 5.65
N GLY A 23 19.30 17.47 6.02
CA GLY A 23 19.37 17.02 7.40
C GLY A 23 18.01 16.83 8.09
N VAL A 24 16.89 16.96 7.36
CA VAL A 24 15.54 16.72 7.90
C VAL A 24 15.39 15.23 8.23
N PRO A 25 15.01 14.87 9.47
CA PRO A 25 14.92 13.47 9.89
C PRO A 25 13.63 12.79 9.42
N PHE A 26 13.74 11.52 9.03
CA PHE A 26 12.65 10.70 8.53
C PHE A 26 12.64 9.32 9.15
N VAL A 27 11.43 8.77 9.33
CA VAL A 27 11.24 7.32 9.42
C VAL A 27 10.72 6.85 8.06
N VAL A 28 11.49 6.00 7.39
CA VAL A 28 11.04 5.31 6.18
C VAL A 28 10.65 3.91 6.58
N ALA A 29 9.38 3.58 6.38
CA ALA A 29 8.83 2.28 6.74
C ALA A 29 8.23 1.58 5.52
N SER A 30 8.19 0.26 5.58
CA SER A 30 7.46 -0.58 4.64
C SER A 30 6.64 -1.63 5.36
N PHE A 31 5.45 -1.94 4.86
CA PHE A 31 4.63 -3.04 5.33
C PHE A 31 4.07 -3.88 4.18
N HIS A 32 4.22 -5.19 4.30
CA HIS A 32 3.46 -6.17 3.53
C HIS A 32 3.14 -7.32 4.46
N GLY A 33 1.87 -7.45 4.81
CA GLY A 33 1.37 -8.54 5.64
C GLY A 33 0.00 -8.96 5.14
N ASP A 34 -0.44 -10.12 5.65
CA ASP A 34 -1.77 -10.72 5.51
C ASP A 34 -2.54 -10.47 4.19
N THR A 35 -2.84 -11.55 3.47
CA THR A 35 -3.49 -11.49 2.14
C THR A 35 -4.83 -10.74 2.10
N ASN A 36 -5.47 -10.52 3.24
CA ASN A 36 -6.80 -9.91 3.34
C ASN A 36 -6.76 -8.42 3.78
N GLY A 37 -5.60 -7.88 4.13
CA GLY A 37 -5.39 -6.49 4.55
C GLY A 37 -5.95 -6.15 5.94
N LEU A 38 -6.34 -7.15 6.74
CA LEU A 38 -6.90 -6.98 8.07
C LEU A 38 -5.84 -6.53 9.10
N ALA A 39 -4.56 -6.81 8.85
CA ALA A 39 -3.47 -6.29 9.67
C ALA A 39 -3.07 -4.85 9.31
N THR A 40 -3.41 -4.38 8.11
CA THR A 40 -2.98 -3.07 7.61
C THR A 40 -3.36 -1.94 8.55
N LYS A 41 -4.64 -1.81 8.92
CA LYS A 41 -5.10 -0.74 9.83
C LYS A 41 -4.42 -0.76 11.21
N PRO A 42 -4.40 -1.89 11.94
CA PRO A 42 -3.73 -1.93 13.25
C PRO A 42 -2.22 -1.70 13.14
N VAL A 43 -1.56 -2.13 12.06
CA VAL A 43 -0.14 -1.85 11.82
C VAL A 43 0.11 -0.37 11.55
N THR A 44 -0.68 0.27 10.68
CA THR A 44 -0.59 1.72 10.47
C THR A 44 -0.74 2.47 11.79
N LYS A 45 -1.71 2.08 12.62
CA LYS A 45 -1.90 2.66 13.96
C LYS A 45 -0.68 2.45 14.86
N ALA A 46 -0.14 1.23 14.91
CA ALA A 46 1.02 0.94 15.74
C ALA A 46 2.26 1.76 15.33
N ILE A 47 2.48 1.97 14.03
CA ILE A 47 3.55 2.84 13.53
C ILE A 47 3.34 4.28 13.99
N VAL A 48 2.14 4.85 13.77
CA VAL A 48 1.83 6.23 14.17
C VAL A 48 1.97 6.42 15.68
N ASP A 49 1.44 5.49 16.48
CA ASP A 49 1.56 5.52 17.94
C ASP A 49 3.03 5.44 18.39
N ALA A 50 3.85 4.60 17.75
CA ALA A 50 5.28 4.48 18.07
C ALA A 50 6.09 5.75 17.78
N LEU A 51 5.76 6.47 16.70
CA LEU A 51 6.38 7.76 16.37
C LEU A 51 5.94 8.88 17.33
N SER A 52 4.72 8.78 17.87
CA SER A 52 4.13 9.80 18.74
C SER A 52 4.44 9.59 20.22
N SER A 53 4.98 8.43 20.59
CA SER A 53 5.26 8.05 21.99
C SER A 53 6.24 9.01 22.69
N ASP A 54 5.95 9.33 23.95
CA ASP A 54 6.67 10.37 24.69
C ASP A 54 8.15 10.08 24.94
N ASP A 55 8.50 8.80 24.98
CA ASP A 55 9.84 8.29 25.29
C ASP A 55 10.72 8.03 24.05
N ASN A 56 10.31 8.51 22.87
CA ASN A 56 11.00 8.18 21.62
C ASN A 56 11.63 9.40 20.93
N HIS A 57 12.88 9.23 20.49
CA HIS A 57 13.65 10.20 19.70
C HIS A 57 13.09 10.41 18.29
N LEU A 58 11.98 9.73 17.95
CA LEU A 58 11.32 9.78 16.64
C LEU A 58 10.29 10.90 16.50
N LYS A 59 9.92 11.62 17.57
CA LYS A 59 8.92 12.70 17.50
C LYS A 59 9.21 13.78 16.46
N SER A 60 10.49 14.04 16.19
CA SER A 60 10.92 15.03 15.21
C SER A 60 10.96 14.49 13.78
N HIS A 61 10.76 13.19 13.58
CA HIS A 61 10.90 12.54 12.27
C HIS A 61 9.57 12.56 11.53
N SER A 62 9.61 12.95 10.26
CA SER A 62 8.47 12.78 9.35
C SER A 62 8.38 11.33 8.87
N LEU A 63 7.17 10.77 8.83
CA LEU A 63 6.94 9.41 8.35
C LEU A 63 6.77 9.37 6.82
N ILE A 64 7.45 8.42 6.18
CA ILE A 64 7.13 7.94 4.82
C ILE A 64 6.91 6.44 4.92
N PHE A 65 5.70 5.99 4.59
CA PHE A 65 5.30 4.60 4.81
C PHE A 65 4.72 3.98 3.54
N GLY A 66 5.51 3.15 2.87
CA GLY A 66 5.06 2.38 1.70
C GLY A 66 4.42 1.06 2.11
N LEU A 67 3.33 0.65 1.47
CA LEU A 67 2.70 -0.61 1.80
C LEU A 67 1.92 -1.23 0.66
N ASP A 68 1.91 -2.56 0.64
CA ASP A 68 0.79 -3.33 0.10
C ASP A 68 -0.24 -3.46 1.22
N ALA A 69 -1.34 -2.71 1.10
CA ALA A 69 -2.43 -2.68 2.07
C ALA A 69 -3.39 -3.87 1.94
N ASN A 70 -3.24 -4.70 0.90
CA ASN A 70 -4.19 -5.76 0.54
C ASN A 70 -5.66 -5.31 0.57
N THR A 71 -5.92 -4.08 0.11
CA THR A 71 -7.27 -3.50 0.02
C THR A 71 -8.02 -3.94 -1.23
N TYR A 72 -9.35 -4.01 -1.12
CA TYR A 72 -10.23 -4.47 -2.19
C TYR A 72 -11.19 -3.36 -2.66
N GLU A 73 -11.49 -3.33 -3.96
CA GLU A 73 -12.54 -2.46 -4.54
C GLU A 73 -13.89 -2.79 -3.89
N LYS A 74 -14.19 -4.10 -3.82
CA LYS A 74 -15.42 -4.68 -3.27
C LYS A 74 -15.05 -5.71 -2.21
N ALA A 75 -14.75 -5.24 -1.01
CA ALA A 75 -14.41 -6.12 0.10
C ALA A 75 -15.60 -6.95 0.58
N ILE A 76 -15.32 -8.22 0.92
CA ILE A 76 -16.25 -9.05 1.69
C ILE A 76 -16.17 -8.65 3.17
N PRO A 77 -17.30 -8.27 3.81
CA PRO A 77 -17.32 -7.90 5.22
C PRO A 77 -16.65 -8.95 6.11
N ASP A 78 -15.88 -8.48 7.10
CA ASP A 78 -15.12 -9.27 8.08
C ASP A 78 -14.05 -10.23 7.52
N LYS A 79 -13.91 -10.30 6.20
CA LYS A 79 -12.91 -11.14 5.53
C LYS A 79 -11.85 -10.36 4.80
N GLN A 80 -12.16 -9.15 4.35
CA GLN A 80 -11.29 -8.34 3.50
C GLN A 80 -11.36 -6.87 3.89
N GLN A 81 -10.25 -6.18 3.74
CA GLN A 81 -10.18 -4.74 3.96
C GLN A 81 -10.65 -3.98 2.71
N GLY A 82 -11.70 -3.16 2.84
CA GLY A 82 -12.14 -2.28 1.76
C GLY A 82 -11.24 -1.06 1.60
N VAL A 83 -10.95 -0.66 0.37
CA VAL A 83 -10.07 0.49 0.07
C VAL A 83 -10.59 1.82 0.63
N MET A 84 -11.88 2.09 0.52
CA MET A 84 -12.49 3.32 1.05
C MET A 84 -12.46 3.37 2.57
N ASP A 85 -12.57 2.21 3.21
CA ASP A 85 -12.55 2.04 4.65
C ASP A 85 -11.11 2.17 5.20
N PHE A 86 -10.11 1.71 4.44
CA PHE A 86 -8.71 2.03 4.73
C PHE A 86 -8.41 3.52 4.58
N GLY A 87 -8.93 4.14 3.51
CA GLY A 87 -8.99 5.59 3.27
C GLY A 87 -9.32 6.39 4.53
N LYS A 88 -10.52 6.14 5.06
CA LYS A 88 -11.00 6.77 6.30
C LYS A 88 -10.07 6.52 7.48
N SER A 89 -9.52 5.32 7.60
CA SER A 89 -8.70 4.92 8.75
C SER A 89 -7.34 5.60 8.81
N TYR A 90 -6.67 5.87 7.68
CA TYR A 90 -5.39 6.60 7.75
C TYR A 90 -5.62 8.10 7.96
N VAL A 91 -6.73 8.66 7.45
CA VAL A 91 -7.11 10.06 7.68
C VAL A 91 -7.37 10.34 9.17
N THR A 92 -8.04 9.43 9.88
CA THR A 92 -8.26 9.58 11.34
C THR A 92 -6.96 9.53 12.15
N GLN A 93 -5.86 9.07 11.56
CA GLN A 93 -4.53 9.03 12.16
C GLN A 93 -3.66 10.23 11.76
N GLY A 94 -4.24 11.25 11.11
CA GLY A 94 -3.51 12.44 10.65
C GLY A 94 -2.65 12.21 9.40
N LEU A 95 -2.78 11.04 8.76
CA LEU A 95 -2.06 10.72 7.54
C LEU A 95 -2.89 11.11 6.30
N THR A 96 -2.21 11.26 5.18
CA THR A 96 -2.79 11.20 3.84
C THR A 96 -1.99 10.19 3.00
N SER A 97 -2.38 10.00 1.74
CA SER A 97 -1.69 9.09 0.83
C SER A 97 -1.26 9.75 -0.46
N CYS A 98 -0.45 9.06 -1.26
CA CYS A 98 -0.17 9.42 -2.66
C CYS A 98 -1.43 9.50 -3.54
N TRP A 99 -2.57 8.99 -3.06
CA TRP A 99 -3.90 9.06 -3.68
C TRP A 99 -4.82 10.08 -2.99
N GLY A 100 -4.32 10.84 -2.00
CA GLY A 100 -5.07 11.80 -1.21
C GLY A 100 -5.84 11.19 -0.03
N ASP A 101 -6.77 11.96 0.53
CA ASP A 101 -7.59 11.57 1.69
C ASP A 101 -8.72 10.58 1.33
N VAL A 102 -9.13 10.60 0.06
CA VAL A 102 -10.20 9.75 -0.48
C VAL A 102 -9.62 9.01 -1.67
N PRO A 103 -9.18 7.74 -1.51
CA PRO A 103 -8.62 6.98 -2.61
C PRO A 103 -9.70 6.65 -3.64
N ASP A 104 -9.30 6.42 -4.89
CA ASP A 104 -10.19 5.90 -5.92
C ASP A 104 -10.20 4.36 -5.88
N ALA A 105 -11.37 3.77 -5.66
CA ALA A 105 -11.54 2.32 -5.64
C ALA A 105 -11.22 1.65 -6.98
N LYS A 106 -11.18 2.40 -8.07
CA LYS A 106 -10.81 1.91 -9.41
C LYS A 106 -9.35 2.16 -9.77
N ASN A 107 -8.54 2.71 -8.86
CA ASN A 107 -7.14 2.92 -9.14
C ASN A 107 -6.33 1.64 -8.87
N TYR A 108 -6.51 0.65 -9.73
CA TYR A 108 -5.90 -0.66 -9.57
C TYR A 108 -4.38 -0.58 -9.65
N THR A 109 -3.73 -1.28 -8.73
CA THR A 109 -2.27 -1.49 -8.70
C THR A 109 -1.92 -2.97 -8.88
N THR A 110 -2.93 -3.84 -8.90
CA THR A 110 -2.80 -5.27 -9.23
C THR A 110 -3.68 -5.62 -10.43
N TYR A 111 -3.20 -6.57 -11.22
CA TYR A 111 -4.00 -7.26 -12.24
C TYR A 111 -3.43 -8.66 -12.47
N ASN A 112 -3.50 -9.50 -11.44
CA ASN A 112 -2.97 -10.85 -11.50
C ASN A 112 -4.04 -11.83 -12.00
N ALA A 113 -3.93 -12.25 -13.26
CA ALA A 113 -4.78 -13.28 -13.83
C ALA A 113 -3.94 -14.52 -14.13
N ARG A 114 -4.08 -15.57 -13.30
CA ARG A 114 -3.26 -16.77 -13.44
C ARG A 114 -3.70 -17.62 -14.63
N THR A 115 -2.72 -18.20 -15.32
CA THR A 115 -2.95 -19.16 -16.41
C THR A 115 -2.81 -20.60 -15.91
N TYR A 116 -3.29 -21.56 -16.69
CA TYR A 116 -3.15 -23.00 -16.42
C TYR A 116 -1.70 -23.50 -16.47
N LEU A 117 -0.74 -22.64 -16.82
CA LEU A 117 0.69 -22.97 -16.84
C LEU A 117 1.42 -22.53 -15.56
N GLN A 118 0.76 -21.80 -14.66
CA GLN A 118 1.34 -21.30 -13.41
C GLN A 118 0.92 -22.17 -12.20
N PRO A 119 1.72 -22.19 -11.12
CA PRO A 119 1.31 -22.80 -9.85
C PRO A 119 0.00 -22.19 -9.31
N GLN A 120 -0.74 -22.97 -8.51
CA GLN A 120 -2.10 -22.66 -8.02
C GLN A 120 -3.17 -22.72 -9.13
N LEU A 121 -3.28 -23.88 -9.80
CA LEU A 121 -4.25 -24.15 -10.88
C LEU A 121 -5.71 -23.79 -10.52
N ASN A 122 -6.09 -23.87 -9.25
CA ASN A 122 -7.41 -23.50 -8.76
C ASN A 122 -7.72 -22.00 -8.89
N LYS A 123 -6.72 -21.16 -9.13
CA LYS A 123 -6.85 -19.72 -9.42
C LYS A 123 -6.69 -19.41 -10.91
N ALA A 124 -6.48 -20.42 -11.76
CA ALA A 124 -6.33 -20.21 -13.19
C ALA A 124 -7.65 -19.77 -13.83
N CYS A 125 -7.57 -18.91 -14.83
CA CYS A 125 -8.72 -18.37 -15.55
C CYS A 125 -8.51 -18.46 -17.07
N LYS A 126 -9.61 -18.46 -17.82
CA LYS A 126 -9.54 -18.30 -19.29
C LYS A 126 -9.16 -16.85 -19.63
N SER A 127 -8.61 -16.63 -20.82
CA SER A 127 -8.25 -15.28 -21.26
C SER A 127 -9.45 -14.31 -21.28
N THR A 128 -10.65 -14.82 -21.51
CA THR A 128 -11.91 -14.05 -21.50
C THR A 128 -12.42 -13.73 -20.09
N GLU A 129 -11.83 -14.32 -19.05
CA GLU A 129 -12.29 -14.23 -17.65
C GLU A 129 -11.27 -13.49 -16.77
N LYS A 130 -10.17 -12.98 -17.33
CA LYS A 130 -9.04 -12.39 -16.58
C LYS A 130 -9.46 -11.30 -15.61
N ARG A 131 -10.41 -10.45 -16.02
CA ARG A 131 -10.92 -9.36 -15.18
C ARG A 131 -11.78 -9.87 -14.02
N GLU A 132 -12.63 -10.86 -14.29
CA GLU A 132 -13.59 -11.39 -13.32
C GLU A 132 -12.92 -12.30 -12.28
N LYS A 133 -11.95 -13.10 -12.72
CA LYS A 133 -11.27 -14.11 -11.90
C LYS A 133 -9.88 -13.69 -11.42
N GLY A 134 -9.33 -12.60 -11.96
CA GLY A 134 -8.04 -12.07 -11.55
C GLY A 134 -8.11 -11.29 -10.24
N ASP A 135 -6.96 -11.17 -9.57
CA ASP A 135 -6.80 -10.22 -8.46
C ASP A 135 -6.57 -8.82 -9.05
N VAL A 136 -7.65 -8.04 -9.12
CA VAL A 136 -7.68 -6.70 -9.71
C VAL A 136 -8.17 -5.71 -8.67
N ASN A 137 -7.26 -5.16 -7.89
CA ASN A 137 -7.58 -4.35 -6.72
C ASN A 137 -6.60 -3.16 -6.51
N PRO A 138 -7.05 -2.06 -5.88
CA PRO A 138 -6.22 -0.93 -5.50
C PRO A 138 -5.52 -1.24 -4.17
N LYS A 139 -4.34 -1.88 -4.21
CA LYS A 139 -3.69 -2.43 -3.01
C LYS A 139 -2.54 -1.59 -2.48
N ASP A 140 -1.86 -0.83 -3.33
CA ASP A 140 -0.57 -0.23 -2.97
C ASP A 140 -0.70 1.26 -2.62
N PHE A 141 -0.05 1.67 -1.53
CA PHE A 141 -0.11 3.01 -0.95
C PHE A 141 1.27 3.51 -0.53
N ILE A 142 1.43 4.83 -0.57
CA ILE A 142 2.49 5.55 0.14
C ILE A 142 1.79 6.55 1.06
N LEU A 143 1.93 6.36 2.38
CA LEU A 143 1.34 7.20 3.41
C LEU A 143 2.39 8.14 4.01
N PHE A 144 1.93 9.31 4.41
CA PHE A 144 2.74 10.34 5.07
C PHE A 144 1.84 11.30 5.86
N PRO A 145 2.37 12.02 6.86
CA PRO A 145 1.58 12.96 7.63
C PRO A 145 1.05 14.08 6.74
N LYS A 146 -0.24 14.37 6.87
CA LYS A 146 -0.93 15.29 5.95
C LYS A 146 -0.37 16.71 6.02
N GLN A 147 0.05 17.15 7.21
CA GLN A 147 0.60 18.48 7.40
C GLN A 147 2.04 18.63 6.90
N ASP A 148 2.79 17.54 6.71
CA ASP A 148 4.22 17.61 6.39
C ASP A 148 4.46 17.75 4.88
N PHE A 149 3.61 17.16 4.03
CA PHE A 149 3.84 17.10 2.58
C PHE A 149 2.59 17.40 1.75
N LYS A 150 2.83 17.84 0.51
CA LYS A 150 1.86 17.79 -0.59
C LYS A 150 2.37 16.88 -1.72
N VAL A 151 1.46 16.21 -2.38
CA VAL A 151 1.76 15.41 -3.57
C VAL A 151 1.97 16.33 -4.76
N VAL A 152 3.15 16.26 -5.38
CA VAL A 152 3.43 16.94 -6.66
C VAL A 152 2.95 16.06 -7.81
N HIS A 153 3.31 14.78 -7.78
CA HIS A 153 2.96 13.83 -8.81
C HIS A 153 3.01 12.39 -8.28
N THR A 154 2.09 11.55 -8.73
CA THR A 154 2.07 10.11 -8.43
C THR A 154 1.88 9.34 -9.74
N TRP A 155 2.62 8.26 -9.94
CA TRP A 155 2.48 7.39 -11.11
C TRP A 155 2.61 5.91 -10.74
N LYS A 156 2.13 5.07 -11.66
CA LYS A 156 2.23 3.62 -11.60
C LYS A 156 3.08 3.11 -12.77
N ASP A 157 3.67 1.93 -12.64
CA ASP A 157 4.40 1.25 -13.71
C ASP A 157 4.16 -0.27 -13.65
N ASN A 158 3.67 -0.84 -14.75
CA ASN A 158 3.54 -2.30 -14.92
C ASN A 158 4.26 -2.81 -16.18
N THR A 159 5.17 -2.02 -16.73
CA THR A 159 5.95 -2.33 -17.94
C THR A 159 7.46 -2.29 -17.72
N GLY A 160 7.93 -1.74 -16.58
CA GLY A 160 9.35 -1.50 -16.32
C GLY A 160 9.91 -0.29 -17.06
N SER A 161 9.04 0.52 -17.67
CA SER A 161 9.40 1.69 -18.49
C SER A 161 8.69 2.96 -18.05
N LYS A 162 8.34 3.05 -16.75
CA LYS A 162 7.60 4.15 -16.12
C LYS A 162 6.24 4.40 -16.79
N LYS A 163 5.60 3.34 -17.27
CA LYS A 163 4.30 3.40 -17.95
C LYS A 163 3.34 2.40 -17.30
N TYR A 164 2.12 2.84 -17.07
CA TYR A 164 1.05 1.94 -16.68
C TYR A 164 0.11 1.68 -17.86
N THR A 165 0.00 0.41 -18.25
CA THR A 165 -0.99 -0.04 -19.23
C THR A 165 -2.20 -0.54 -18.46
N GLU A 166 -3.27 0.24 -18.47
CA GLU A 166 -4.55 -0.15 -17.90
C GLU A 166 -5.08 -1.42 -18.58
N ASP A 167 -5.78 -2.26 -17.82
CA ASP A 167 -6.33 -3.54 -18.26
C ASP A 167 -5.33 -4.60 -18.78
N MET A 168 -4.03 -4.39 -18.57
CA MET A 168 -3.02 -5.39 -18.82
C MET A 168 -2.88 -6.32 -17.61
N ALA A 169 -2.97 -7.63 -17.82
CA ALA A 169 -2.62 -8.60 -16.78
C ALA A 169 -1.09 -8.70 -16.65
N PHE A 170 -0.59 -8.68 -15.41
CA PHE A 170 0.82 -8.85 -15.07
C PHE A 170 0.96 -9.83 -13.88
N PRO A 171 2.06 -10.60 -13.79
CA PRO A 171 3.34 -10.42 -14.46
C PRO A 171 3.33 -10.76 -15.96
N THR A 172 4.26 -10.15 -16.70
CA THR A 172 4.61 -10.46 -18.09
C THR A 172 6.05 -10.99 -18.16
N LEU A 173 6.56 -11.28 -19.37
CA LEU A 173 7.97 -11.67 -19.54
C LEU A 173 8.93 -10.52 -19.21
N GLU A 174 8.48 -9.27 -19.41
CA GLU A 174 9.23 -8.05 -19.21
C GLU A 174 8.99 -7.42 -17.82
N PHE A 175 7.87 -7.75 -17.18
CA PHE A 175 7.51 -7.21 -15.87
C PHE A 175 7.18 -8.35 -14.88
N PRO A 176 8.07 -8.67 -13.92
CA PRO A 176 8.01 -9.92 -13.16
C PRO A 176 7.05 -9.93 -11.97
N SER A 177 6.51 -8.77 -11.60
CA SER A 177 5.65 -8.60 -10.42
C SER A 177 4.17 -8.70 -10.80
N ASP A 178 3.34 -9.17 -9.87
CA ASP A 178 1.87 -9.11 -9.95
C ASP A 178 1.27 -7.84 -9.34
N HIS A 179 2.12 -6.98 -8.79
CA HIS A 179 1.85 -5.60 -8.39
C HIS A 179 2.60 -4.62 -9.28
N GLY A 180 1.94 -3.52 -9.67
CA GLY A 180 2.57 -2.39 -10.34
C GLY A 180 3.45 -1.63 -9.35
N ILE A 181 4.56 -1.07 -9.85
CA ILE A 181 5.39 -0.16 -9.08
C ILE A 181 4.60 1.14 -8.86
N LEU A 182 4.58 1.61 -7.61
CA LEU A 182 4.01 2.90 -7.23
C LEU A 182 5.13 3.85 -6.85
N ALA A 183 5.09 5.07 -7.38
CA ALA A 183 6.01 6.12 -7.01
C ALA A 183 5.30 7.47 -6.89
N THR A 184 5.79 8.31 -5.99
CA THR A 184 5.25 9.64 -5.73
C THR A 184 6.39 10.63 -5.47
N VAL A 185 6.23 11.85 -5.96
CA VAL A 185 7.08 13.00 -5.64
C VAL A 185 6.32 13.85 -4.63
N LEU A 186 6.93 14.02 -3.46
CA LEU A 186 6.40 14.81 -2.36
C LEU A 186 7.20 16.10 -2.24
N GLU A 187 6.50 17.20 -1.98
CA GLU A 187 7.11 18.47 -1.61
C GLU A 187 6.76 18.79 -0.15
N PRO A 188 7.72 19.17 0.70
CA PRO A 188 7.44 19.61 2.06
C PRO A 188 6.47 20.80 2.07
N LYS A 189 5.58 20.83 3.05
CA LYS A 189 4.79 22.03 3.36
C LYS A 189 5.61 22.96 4.24
N ALA A 190 5.48 24.26 3.98
CA ALA A 190 6.08 25.32 4.80
C ALA A 190 5.36 25.47 6.14
#